data_AF-A0A942HYI0-F1
#
_entry.id   AF-A0A942HYI0-F1
#
_cell.length_a   1.000
_cell.length_b   1.000
_cell.length_c   1.000
_cell.angle_alpha   90.00
_cell.angle_beta   90.00
_cell.angle_gamma   90.00
#
_symmetry.space_group_name_H-M   'P 1'
#
loop_
_entity.id
_entity.type
_entity.pdbx_description
1 polymer ?
#
loop_
_entity_poly.entity_id
_entity_poly.type
_entity_poly.pdbx_seq_one_letter_code
_entity_poly.pdbx_strand_id
1 'polypeptide(L)'
;MKTYLLVLGLLLALVGCSDESKVKDASIEGAKERYQTQLREEIGKAVTGKANLQKIAVKTLVDKSDVEIQRQEITGEEAHVVAALKTVPTKEREALIDIMAKLDEKKEATFNVSNALNLIHQQVQAEGFELIVYKMKLQKQDGTWKVTSP
;
A
#
# COMPACT_ATOMS: atom_id res chain seq x y z
N MET A 1 4.52 49.95 -18.21
CA MET A 1 5.19 48.89 -17.41
C MET A 1 4.29 48.35 -16.29
N LYS A 2 3.03 47.96 -16.59
CA LYS A 2 2.11 47.37 -15.59
C LYS A 2 1.60 45.98 -15.98
N THR A 3 1.80 45.59 -17.25
CA THR A 3 1.33 44.32 -17.82
C THR A 3 2.25 43.14 -17.56
N TYR A 4 3.55 43.35 -17.31
CA TYR A 4 4.51 42.26 -17.09
C TYR A 4 4.44 41.64 -15.68
N LEU A 5 3.94 42.39 -14.69
CA LEU A 5 3.79 41.91 -13.30
C LEU A 5 2.64 40.91 -13.14
N LEU A 6 1.61 40.98 -13.99
CA LEU A 6 0.46 40.07 -13.96
C LEU A 6 0.75 38.72 -14.62
N VAL A 7 1.65 38.68 -15.61
CA VAL A 7 2.04 37.44 -16.30
C VAL A 7 3.00 36.59 -15.46
N LEU A 8 3.88 37.24 -14.67
CA LEU A 8 4.84 36.54 -13.81
C LEU A 8 4.16 35.83 -12.61
N GLY A 9 3.07 36.39 -12.08
CA GLY A 9 2.30 35.78 -11.01
C GLY A 9 1.50 34.54 -11.43
N LEU A 10 1.07 34.48 -12.70
CA LEU A 10 0.29 33.35 -13.22
C LEU A 10 1.16 32.11 -13.55
N LEU A 11 2.45 32.33 -13.87
CA LEU A 11 3.41 31.26 -14.15
C LEU A 11 3.88 30.52 -12.88
N LEU A 12 3.90 31.18 -11.72
CA LEU A 12 4.29 30.56 -10.44
C LEU A 12 3.20 29.64 -9.85
N ALA A 13 1.92 29.86 -10.19
CA ALA A 13 0.83 29.03 -9.72
C ALA A 13 0.73 27.66 -10.44
N LEU A 14 1.33 27.53 -11.63
CA LEU A 14 1.28 26.28 -12.42
C LEU A 14 2.33 25.24 -11.99
N VAL A 15 3.37 25.63 -11.26
CA VAL A 15 4.43 24.72 -10.82
C VAL A 15 3.98 23.86 -9.62
N GLY A 16 3.10 24.39 -8.77
CA GLY A 16 2.64 23.75 -7.54
C GLY A 16 1.75 22.51 -7.75
N CYS A 17 1.05 22.40 -8.88
CA CYS A 17 0.17 21.26 -9.16
C CYS A 17 0.97 19.99 -9.53
N SER A 18 2.22 20.14 -9.98
CA SER A 18 3.03 19.01 -10.46
C SER A 18 3.65 18.17 -9.34
N ASP A 19 4.06 18.80 -8.23
CA ASP A 19 4.67 18.09 -7.11
C ASP A 19 3.62 17.39 -6.25
N GLU A 20 2.39 17.92 -6.18
CA GLU A 20 1.29 17.29 -5.45
C GLU A 20 0.95 15.90 -5.98
N SER A 21 0.78 15.75 -7.30
CA SER A 21 0.52 14.44 -7.92
C SER A 21 1.69 13.48 -7.71
N LYS A 22 2.94 13.96 -7.85
CA LYS A 22 4.13 13.13 -7.68
C LYS A 22 4.31 12.63 -6.25
N VAL A 23 4.05 13.50 -5.26
CA VAL A 23 4.06 13.13 -3.84
C VAL A 23 2.97 12.11 -3.55
N LYS A 24 1.77 12.30 -4.11
CA LYS A 24 0.67 11.34 -3.99
C LYS A 24 1.05 9.96 -4.56
N ASP A 25 1.57 9.91 -5.78
CA ASP A 25 1.95 8.65 -6.43
C ASP A 25 3.05 7.92 -5.65
N ALA A 26 4.11 8.63 -5.24
CA ALA A 26 5.19 8.09 -4.42
C ALA A 26 4.70 7.61 -3.04
N SER A 27 3.71 8.29 -2.46
CA SER A 27 3.11 7.88 -1.19
C SER A 27 2.25 6.63 -1.32
N ILE A 28 1.50 6.49 -2.40
CA ILE A 28 0.71 5.29 -2.69
C ILE A 28 1.63 4.08 -2.89
N GLU A 29 2.70 4.25 -3.67
CA GLU A 29 3.71 3.22 -3.88
C GLU A 29 4.38 2.82 -2.55
N GLY A 30 4.86 3.79 -1.78
CA GLY A 30 5.51 3.52 -0.49
C GLY A 30 4.59 2.84 0.53
N ALA A 31 3.31 3.21 0.59
CA ALA A 31 2.33 2.53 1.43
C ALA A 31 2.14 1.06 1.02
N LYS A 32 2.05 0.79 -0.30
CA LYS A 32 1.95 -0.58 -0.82
C LYS A 32 3.20 -1.40 -0.57
N GLU A 33 4.39 -0.84 -0.76
CA GLU A 33 5.67 -1.52 -0.48
C GLU A 33 5.81 -1.88 1.00
N ARG A 34 5.43 -0.96 1.89
CA ARG A 34 5.43 -1.20 3.34
C ARG A 34 4.45 -2.31 3.71
N TYR A 35 3.23 -2.27 3.18
CA TYR A 35 2.25 -3.31 3.44
C TYR A 35 2.69 -4.67 2.89
N GLN A 36 3.24 -4.70 1.68
CA GLN A 36 3.81 -5.89 1.07
C GLN A 36 4.93 -6.49 1.93
N THR A 37 5.76 -5.66 2.54
CA THR A 37 6.83 -6.11 3.46
C THR A 37 6.25 -6.69 4.75
N GLN A 38 5.25 -6.02 5.34
CA GLN A 38 4.54 -6.54 6.52
C GLN A 38 3.90 -7.91 6.24
N LEU A 39 3.22 -8.06 5.11
CA LEU A 39 2.62 -9.33 4.70
C LEU A 39 3.65 -10.44 4.48
N ARG A 40 4.80 -10.13 3.87
CA ARG A 40 5.90 -11.11 3.71
C ARG A 40 6.40 -11.63 5.04
N GLU A 41 6.54 -10.75 6.03
CA GLU A 41 6.95 -11.14 7.38
C GLU A 41 5.87 -11.95 8.08
N GLU A 42 4.61 -11.50 8.03
CA GLU A 42 3.46 -12.16 8.66
C GLU A 42 3.27 -13.59 8.12
N ILE A 43 3.18 -13.72 6.79
CA ILE A 43 2.98 -15.01 6.11
C ILE A 43 4.24 -15.87 6.25
N GLY A 44 5.43 -15.28 6.12
CA GLY A 44 6.70 -16.01 6.18
C GLY A 44 6.98 -16.66 7.53
N LYS A 45 6.49 -16.07 8.63
CA LYS A 45 6.62 -16.64 9.99
C LYS A 45 5.83 -17.94 10.17
N ALA A 46 4.67 -18.08 9.52
CA ALA A 46 3.76 -19.20 9.73
C ALA A 46 3.80 -20.24 8.61
N VAL A 47 3.99 -19.81 7.36
CA VAL A 47 3.88 -20.69 6.18
C VAL A 47 5.27 -21.10 5.70
N THR A 48 5.95 -22.00 6.40
CA THR A 48 7.34 -22.37 6.08
C THR A 48 7.45 -23.30 4.85
N GLY A 49 8.50 -23.14 4.06
CA GLY A 49 8.82 -24.01 2.91
C GLY A 49 7.98 -23.83 1.64
N LYS A 50 6.96 -22.95 1.65
CA LYS A 50 5.99 -22.79 0.53
C LYS A 50 6.14 -21.44 -0.19
N ALA A 51 7.34 -21.13 -0.66
CA ALA A 51 7.70 -19.79 -1.15
C ALA A 51 6.80 -19.27 -2.28
N ASN A 52 6.36 -20.16 -3.18
CA ASN A 52 5.45 -19.79 -4.26
C ASN A 52 4.07 -19.39 -3.72
N LEU A 53 3.53 -20.20 -2.81
CA LEU A 53 2.25 -19.91 -2.17
C LEU A 53 2.31 -18.61 -1.35
N GLN A 54 3.39 -18.36 -0.60
CA GLN A 54 3.62 -17.10 0.10
C GLN A 54 3.56 -15.91 -0.86
N LYS A 55 4.28 -15.97 -1.99
CA LYS A 55 4.32 -14.91 -3.00
C LYS A 55 2.94 -14.62 -3.59
N ILE A 56 2.16 -15.66 -3.90
CA ILE A 56 0.79 -15.53 -4.42
C ILE A 56 -0.13 -14.89 -3.38
N ALA A 57 0.00 -15.30 -2.11
CA ALA A 57 -0.80 -14.75 -1.02
C ALA A 57 -0.53 -13.27 -0.79
N VAL A 58 0.75 -12.88 -0.67
CA VAL A 58 1.15 -11.47 -0.57
C VAL A 58 0.58 -10.66 -1.73
N LYS A 59 0.77 -11.12 -2.98
CA LYS A 59 0.25 -10.43 -4.16
C LYS A 59 -1.27 -10.26 -4.09
N THR A 60 -2.00 -11.32 -3.76
CA THR A 60 -3.46 -11.32 -3.71
C THR A 60 -3.99 -10.33 -2.67
N LEU A 61 -3.34 -10.25 -1.50
CA LEU A 61 -3.73 -9.32 -0.43
C LEU A 61 -3.40 -7.87 -0.80
N VAL A 62 -2.26 -7.62 -1.43
CA VAL A 62 -1.91 -6.28 -1.96
C VAL A 62 -2.87 -5.84 -3.07
N ASP A 63 -3.23 -6.73 -4.00
CA ASP A 63 -4.18 -6.44 -5.08
C ASP A 63 -5.59 -6.14 -4.57
N LYS A 64 -5.95 -6.69 -3.40
CA LYS A 64 -7.22 -6.41 -2.69
C LYS A 64 -7.14 -5.21 -1.75
N SER A 65 -6.05 -4.45 -1.80
CA SER A 65 -5.85 -3.27 -0.97
C SER A 65 -5.90 -1.98 -1.77
N ASP A 66 -6.51 -0.96 -1.20
CA ASP A 66 -6.59 0.38 -1.78
C ASP A 66 -5.92 1.41 -0.86
N VAL A 67 -5.24 2.40 -1.43
CA VAL A 67 -4.55 3.43 -0.65
C VAL A 67 -5.17 4.79 -0.94
N GLU A 68 -5.62 5.44 0.13
CA GLU A 68 -6.19 6.78 0.09
C GLU A 68 -5.25 7.75 0.82
N ILE A 69 -4.86 8.85 0.17
CA ILE A 69 -4.09 9.91 0.82
C ILE A 69 -5.06 10.82 1.59
N GLN A 70 -4.99 10.77 2.91
CA GLN A 70 -5.86 11.55 3.79
C GLN A 70 -5.34 12.98 4.00
N ARG A 71 -4.01 13.16 4.04
CA ARG A 71 -3.37 14.46 4.22
C ARG A 71 -2.00 14.45 3.55
N GLN A 72 -1.66 15.56 2.91
CA GLN A 72 -0.32 15.81 2.39
C GLN A 72 0.08 17.26 2.62
N GLU A 73 1.31 17.45 3.08
CA GLU A 73 1.89 18.77 3.33
C GLU A 73 3.26 18.81 2.67
N ILE A 74 3.42 19.70 1.69
CA ILE A 74 4.67 19.84 0.94
C ILE A 74 5.32 21.15 1.36
N THR A 75 6.55 21.06 1.86
CA THR A 75 7.36 22.21 2.28
C THR A 75 8.72 22.14 1.60
N GLY A 76 8.88 22.87 0.49
CA GLY A 76 10.11 22.87 -0.30
C GLY A 76 10.40 21.48 -0.88
N GLU A 77 11.49 20.86 -0.43
CA GLU A 77 11.94 19.52 -0.88
C GLU A 77 11.53 18.40 0.08
N GLU A 78 10.70 18.69 1.09
CA GLU A 78 10.16 17.70 2.02
C GLU A 78 8.64 17.63 1.92
N ALA A 79 8.08 16.44 2.13
CA ALA A 79 6.64 16.27 2.26
C ALA A 79 6.28 15.32 3.40
N HIS A 80 5.20 15.62 4.11
CA HIS A 80 4.62 14.79 5.16
C HIS A 80 3.24 14.31 4.72
N VAL A 81 3.06 12.99 4.69
CA VAL A 81 1.86 12.36 4.14
C VAL A 81 1.25 11.38 5.12
N VAL A 82 -0.07 11.41 5.22
CA VAL A 82 -0.88 10.40 5.93
C VAL A 82 -1.66 9.62 4.89
N ALA A 83 -1.33 8.34 4.73
CA ALA A 83 -2.00 7.42 3.84
C ALA A 83 -2.81 6.40 4.65
N ALA A 84 -4.04 6.14 4.23
CA ALA A 84 -4.87 5.07 4.77
C ALA A 84 -4.96 3.94 3.74
N LEU A 85 -4.48 2.75 4.11
CA LEU A 85 -4.61 1.54 3.35
C LEU A 85 -5.84 0.77 3.83
N LYS A 86 -6.84 0.63 2.96
CA LYS A 86 -8.01 -0.22 3.15
C LYS A 86 -7.65 -1.62 2.65
N THR A 87 -7.77 -2.63 3.49
CA THR A 87 -7.35 -4.00 3.16
C THR A 87 -8.26 -5.06 3.78
N VAL A 88 -7.98 -6.31 3.43
CA VAL A 88 -8.59 -7.52 3.97
C VAL A 88 -8.40 -7.55 5.49
N PRO A 89 -9.45 -7.74 6.31
CA PRO A 89 -9.33 -7.75 7.77
C PRO A 89 -8.32 -8.75 8.32
N THR A 90 -7.61 -8.39 9.39
CA THR A 90 -6.63 -9.25 10.07
C THR A 90 -7.16 -10.67 10.33
N LYS A 91 -8.39 -10.81 10.82
CA LYS A 91 -9.00 -12.14 11.08
C LYS A 91 -9.06 -13.03 9.83
N GLU A 92 -9.36 -12.46 8.67
CA GLU A 92 -9.39 -13.21 7.41
C GLU A 92 -7.98 -13.56 6.94
N ARG A 93 -7.02 -12.65 7.10
CA ARG A 93 -5.61 -12.91 6.79
C ARG A 93 -5.04 -14.03 7.65
N GLU A 94 -5.30 -13.99 8.95
CA GLU A 94 -4.89 -15.03 9.91
C GLU A 94 -5.49 -16.39 9.55
N ALA A 95 -6.78 -16.45 9.21
CA ALA A 95 -7.42 -17.68 8.75
C ALA A 95 -6.80 -18.21 7.45
N LEU A 96 -6.49 -17.33 6.49
CA LEU A 96 -5.83 -17.71 5.24
C LEU A 96 -4.43 -18.28 5.53
N ILE A 97 -3.67 -17.62 6.40
CA ILE A 97 -2.33 -18.05 6.81
C ILE A 97 -2.38 -19.42 7.50
N ASP A 98 -3.34 -19.65 8.40
CA ASP A 98 -3.51 -20.93 9.09
C ASP A 98 -3.84 -22.07 8.11
N ILE A 99 -4.75 -21.83 7.16
CA ILE A 99 -5.08 -22.79 6.10
C ILE A 99 -3.83 -23.10 5.25
N MET A 100 -3.08 -22.08 4.85
CA MET A 100 -1.86 -22.24 4.05
C MET A 100 -0.78 -23.00 4.80
N ALA A 101 -0.61 -22.74 6.10
CA ALA A 101 0.37 -23.42 6.94
C ALA A 101 0.06 -24.92 7.09
N LYS A 102 -1.22 -25.28 7.16
CA LYS A 102 -1.69 -26.68 7.29
C LYS A 102 -1.83 -27.42 5.95
N LEU A 103 -1.58 -26.73 4.83
CA LEU A 103 -1.77 -27.31 3.50
C LEU A 103 -0.69 -28.36 3.20
N ASP A 104 -1.13 -29.54 2.76
CA ASP A 104 -0.25 -30.59 2.23
C ASP A 104 0.51 -30.08 0.99
N GLU A 105 1.81 -30.37 0.92
CA GLU A 105 2.68 -29.98 -0.20
C GLU A 105 2.13 -30.42 -1.56
N LYS A 106 1.47 -31.58 -1.63
CA LYS A 106 0.86 -32.09 -2.87
C LYS A 106 -0.30 -31.23 -3.37
N LYS A 107 -0.91 -30.43 -2.47
CA LYS A 107 -2.06 -29.57 -2.79
C LYS A 107 -1.65 -28.12 -3.04
N GLU A 108 -0.41 -27.73 -2.74
CA GLU A 108 0.09 -26.36 -2.90
C GLU A 108 -0.12 -25.84 -4.33
N ALA A 109 0.28 -26.62 -5.33
CA ALA A 109 0.20 -26.22 -6.73
C ALA A 109 -1.24 -25.95 -7.21
N THR A 110 -2.23 -26.56 -6.56
CA THR A 110 -3.66 -26.42 -6.92
C THR A 110 -4.41 -25.44 -6.02
N PHE A 111 -3.78 -24.94 -4.97
CA PHE A 111 -4.45 -24.08 -4.00
C PHE A 111 -4.66 -22.67 -4.58
N ASN A 112 -5.92 -22.26 -4.62
CA ASN A 112 -6.31 -20.93 -5.09
C ASN A 112 -6.53 -20.00 -3.90
N VAL A 113 -5.54 -19.13 -3.63
CA VAL A 113 -5.58 -18.15 -2.54
C VAL A 113 -6.80 -17.22 -2.64
N SER A 114 -7.12 -16.71 -3.83
CA SER A 114 -8.25 -15.78 -4.01
C SER A 114 -9.58 -16.44 -3.68
N ASN A 115 -9.78 -17.69 -4.13
CA ASN A 115 -10.97 -18.46 -3.82
C ASN A 115 -11.05 -18.80 -2.32
N ALA A 116 -9.94 -19.23 -1.71
CA ALA A 116 -9.88 -19.50 -0.29
C ALA A 116 -10.25 -18.26 0.53
N LEU A 117 -9.72 -17.09 0.17
CA LEU A 117 -10.02 -15.84 0.85
C LEU A 117 -11.50 -15.45 0.72
N ASN A 118 -12.12 -15.63 -0.45
CA ASN A 118 -13.55 -15.39 -0.62
C ASN A 118 -14.41 -16.32 0.26
N LEU A 119 -14.03 -17.59 0.40
CA LEU A 119 -14.71 -18.54 1.28
C LEU A 119 -14.54 -18.17 2.76
N ILE A 120 -13.34 -17.74 3.15
CA ILE A 120 -13.03 -17.26 4.50
C ILE A 120 -13.89 -16.04 4.82
N HIS A 121 -13.97 -15.07 3.91
CA HIS A 121 -14.80 -13.88 4.09
C HIS A 121 -16.27 -14.24 4.39
N GLN A 122 -16.84 -15.18 3.62
CA GLN A 122 -18.20 -15.69 3.84
C GLN A 122 -18.38 -16.38 5.21
N GLN A 123 -17.34 -17.06 5.69
CA GLN A 123 -17.40 -17.82 6.94
C GLN A 123 -17.19 -16.96 8.18
N VAL A 124 -16.21 -16.05 8.13
CA VAL A 124 -15.81 -15.22 9.27
C VAL A 124 -16.80 -14.08 9.50
N GLN A 125 -17.59 -13.71 8.47
CA GLN A 125 -18.52 -12.58 8.51
C GLN A 125 -17.85 -11.30 9.03
N ALA A 126 -16.57 -11.10 8.71
CA ALA A 126 -15.88 -9.88 9.08
C ALA A 126 -16.51 -8.72 8.31
N GLU A 127 -16.95 -7.70 9.03
CA GLU A 127 -17.56 -6.54 8.40
C GLU A 127 -16.49 -5.64 7.78
N GLY A 128 -16.67 -5.36 6.49
CA GLY A 128 -15.94 -4.31 5.79
C GLY A 128 -14.45 -4.59 5.55
N PHE A 129 -13.64 -3.54 5.68
CA PHE A 129 -12.20 -3.55 5.45
C PHE A 129 -11.47 -3.13 6.73
N GLU A 130 -10.24 -3.59 6.90
CA GLU A 130 -9.34 -3.04 7.89
C GLU A 130 -8.61 -1.82 7.33
N LEU A 131 -8.44 -0.82 8.17
CA LEU A 131 -7.77 0.44 7.81
C LEU A 131 -6.43 0.53 8.54
N ILE A 132 -5.34 0.53 7.77
CA ILE A 132 -3.98 0.70 8.27
C ILE A 132 -3.52 2.12 7.90
N VAL A 133 -3.10 2.89 8.90
CA VAL A 133 -2.62 4.27 8.67
C VAL A 133 -1.09 4.29 8.65
N TYR A 134 -0.53 4.78 7.54
CA TYR A 134 0.89 5.07 7.41
C TYR A 134 1.12 6.58 7.43
N LYS A 135 2.01 7.01 8.32
CA LYS A 135 2.61 8.35 8.28
C LYS A 135 3.94 8.20 7.56
N MET A 136 4.17 9.02 6.55
CA MET A 136 5.36 8.93 5.70
C MET A 136 6.00 10.30 5.57
N LYS A 137 7.33 10.31 5.62
CA LYS A 137 8.12 11.46 5.19
C LYS A 137 8.69 11.16 3.80
N LEU A 138 8.52 12.11 2.89
CA LEU A 138 9.12 12.07 1.57
C LEU A 138 10.13 13.19 1.43
N GLN A 139 11.17 12.94 0.64
CA GLN A 139 12.17 13.93 0.26
C GLN A 139 12.35 13.92 -1.25
N LYS A 140 12.48 15.12 -1.83
CA LYS A 140 12.80 15.30 -3.24
C LYS A 140 14.29 15.02 -3.43
N GLN A 141 14.62 14.05 -4.27
CA GLN A 141 15.97 13.68 -4.66
C GLN A 141 16.02 13.63 -6.17
N ASP A 142 16.89 14.45 -6.78
CA ASP A 142 17.05 14.54 -8.24
C ASP A 142 15.71 14.76 -8.99
N GLY A 143 14.82 15.58 -8.42
CA GLY A 143 13.51 15.88 -8.99
C GLY A 143 12.44 14.79 -8.79
N THR A 144 12.77 13.69 -8.10
CA THR A 144 11.87 12.58 -7.78
C THR A 144 11.58 12.54 -6.29
N TRP A 145 10.32 12.36 -5.91
CA TRP A 145 9.92 12.20 -4.51
C TRP A 145 10.12 10.75 -4.06
N LYS A 146 10.82 10.55 -2.95
CA LYS A 146 11.05 9.22 -2.37
C LYS A 146 10.67 9.21 -0.90
N VAL A 147 10.07 8.11 -0.44
CA VAL A 147 9.80 7.89 0.98
C VAL A 147 11.13 7.67 1.70
N THR A 148 11.42 8.50 2.71
CA THR A 148 12.68 8.48 3.47
C THR A 148 12.50 8.00 4.91
N SER A 149 11.26 7.92 5.41
CA SER A 149 10.99 7.42 6.76
C SER A 149 9.62 6.75 6.88
N PRO A 150 9.52 5.61 7.59
CA PRO A 150 8.26 4.95 7.97
C PRO A 150 7.55 5.62 9.16
#